data_AF-A0A838QEW3-F1
#
_entry.id   AF-A0A838QEW3-F1
#
_cell.length_a   1.000
_cell.length_b   1.000
_cell.length_c   1.000
_cell.angle_alpha   90.00
_cell.angle_beta   90.00
_cell.angle_gamma   90.00
#
_symmetry.space_group_name_H-M   'P 1'
#
loop_
_entity.id
_entity.type
_entity.pdbx_description
1 polymer ?
#
loop_
_entity_poly.entity_id
_entity_poly.type
_entity_poly.pdbx_seq_one_letter_code
_entity_poly.pdbx_strand_id
1 'polypeptide(L)'
;MSRTLMVLSFAAFSVSSSEAQGPVYPPVARQIAAAESPLPLNLQKGARVLGYNDQGKLITLRPGSNDMICVADDPAGKQFHVACYHKSLEPFMARGRQLHAMKKSKEAVDSTRLRDVRTGRYSMPSRPAALYQYFAPRDSVDAGTGAVRAAQYLYVVYTPYATHASTGMSETPVDGGPWI
;
A
#
# COMPACT_ATOMS: atom_id res chain seq x y z
N MET A 1 -48.08 25.70 -58.02
CA MET A 1 -48.33 24.71 -56.95
C MET A 1 -47.42 23.51 -57.18
N SER A 2 -46.34 23.35 -56.42
CA SER A 2 -45.71 22.05 -56.20
C SER A 2 -44.91 22.12 -54.90
N ARG A 3 -45.22 21.21 -53.98
CA ARG A 3 -44.77 21.20 -52.58
C ARG A 3 -43.41 20.51 -52.48
N THR A 4 -42.40 21.21 -51.97
CA THR A 4 -41.11 20.61 -51.61
C THR A 4 -41.27 19.81 -50.31
N LEU A 5 -41.15 18.48 -50.38
CA LEU A 5 -41.06 17.60 -49.21
C LEU A 5 -39.62 17.62 -48.68
N MET A 6 -39.43 18.09 -47.44
CA MET A 6 -38.15 18.04 -46.75
C MET A 6 -38.12 16.80 -45.87
N VAL A 7 -37.27 15.82 -46.20
CA VAL A 7 -37.10 14.58 -45.43
C VAL A 7 -36.09 14.84 -44.32
N LEU A 8 -36.55 14.83 -43.06
CA LEU A 8 -35.69 14.89 -41.87
C LEU A 8 -35.07 13.50 -41.63
N SER A 9 -33.77 13.36 -41.87
CA SER A 9 -33.01 12.15 -41.51
C SER A 9 -32.61 12.21 -40.04
N PHE A 10 -33.15 11.31 -39.21
CA PHE A 10 -32.75 11.11 -37.82
C PHE A 10 -31.51 10.21 -37.78
N ALA A 11 -30.33 10.78 -37.51
CA ALA A 11 -29.11 10.01 -37.28
C ALA A 11 -29.12 9.46 -35.84
N ALA A 12 -29.21 8.14 -35.69
CA ALA A 12 -29.08 7.47 -34.41
C ALA A 12 -27.60 7.49 -33.95
N PHE A 13 -27.28 8.31 -32.96
CA PHE A 13 -25.99 8.28 -32.28
C PHE A 13 -25.96 7.10 -31.31
N SER A 14 -25.24 6.03 -31.66
CA SER A 14 -24.92 4.94 -30.75
C SER A 14 -23.93 5.44 -29.69
N VAL A 15 -24.41 5.64 -28.46
CA VAL A 15 -23.56 5.92 -27.30
C VAL A 15 -22.80 4.64 -26.96
N SER A 16 -21.52 4.58 -27.31
CA SER A 16 -20.63 3.51 -26.86
C SER A 16 -20.29 3.76 -25.39
N SER A 17 -20.83 2.93 -24.49
CA SER A 17 -20.42 2.89 -23.09
C SER A 17 -18.98 2.39 -23.02
N SER A 18 -18.05 3.31 -22.77
CA SER A 18 -16.67 2.95 -22.45
C SER A 18 -16.67 2.31 -21.05
N GLU A 19 -16.64 0.98 -20.97
CA GLU A 19 -16.41 0.30 -19.70
C GLU A 19 -15.03 0.72 -19.20
N ALA A 20 -14.99 1.37 -18.04
CA ALA A 20 -13.74 1.69 -17.37
C ALA A 20 -13.00 0.38 -17.08
N GLN A 21 -11.93 0.12 -17.83
CA GLN A 21 -11.06 -1.03 -17.57
C GLN A 21 -10.53 -0.92 -16.14
N GLY A 22 -10.74 -1.98 -15.36
CA GLY A 22 -10.22 -2.07 -13.99
C GLY A 22 -8.69 -1.97 -13.96
N PRO A 23 -8.10 -1.76 -12.76
CA PRO A 23 -6.66 -1.69 -12.62
C PRO A 23 -6.00 -2.98 -13.12
N VAL A 24 -4.94 -2.83 -13.93
CA VAL A 24 -4.14 -3.97 -14.40
C VAL A 24 -3.08 -4.29 -13.36
N TYR A 25 -3.10 -5.52 -12.83
CA TYR A 25 -2.14 -5.99 -11.85
C TYR A 25 -0.85 -6.47 -12.53
N PRO A 26 0.34 -6.01 -12.08
CA PRO A 26 1.60 -6.43 -12.69
C PRO A 26 1.89 -7.93 -12.54
N PRO A 27 2.75 -8.52 -13.38
CA PRO A 27 3.22 -9.89 -13.21
C PRO A 27 3.83 -10.13 -11.82
N VAL A 28 3.69 -11.34 -11.30
CA VAL A 28 4.14 -11.74 -9.95
C VAL A 28 5.59 -11.34 -9.68
N ALA A 29 6.50 -11.58 -10.63
CA ALA A 29 7.91 -11.24 -10.48
C ALA A 29 8.14 -9.74 -10.28
N ARG A 30 7.35 -8.89 -10.96
CA ARG A 30 7.46 -7.42 -10.81
C ARG A 30 6.92 -6.97 -9.47
N GLN A 31 5.80 -7.53 -9.02
CA GLN A 31 5.27 -7.23 -7.70
C GLN A 31 6.28 -7.59 -6.60
N ILE A 32 6.93 -8.75 -6.71
CA ILE A 32 7.96 -9.18 -5.75
C ILE A 32 9.16 -8.23 -5.74
N ALA A 33 9.73 -7.93 -6.92
CA ALA A 33 10.92 -7.07 -7.02
C ALA A 33 10.64 -5.66 -6.48
N ALA A 34 9.47 -5.08 -6.81
CA ALA A 34 9.07 -3.78 -6.31
C ALA A 34 8.83 -3.82 -4.78
N ALA A 35 8.10 -4.84 -4.30
CA ALA A 35 7.75 -4.97 -2.88
C ALA A 35 8.97 -5.09 -1.98
N GLU A 36 10.01 -5.82 -2.39
CA GLU A 36 11.21 -6.04 -1.58
C GLU A 36 12.26 -4.93 -1.68
N SER A 37 12.14 -4.05 -2.69
CA SER A 37 13.07 -2.93 -2.92
C SER A 37 13.34 -2.05 -1.68
N PRO A 38 12.41 -1.86 -0.72
CA PRO A 38 12.68 -1.09 0.49
C PRO A 38 13.65 -1.74 1.47
N LEU A 39 13.88 -3.05 1.36
CA LEU A 39 14.72 -3.77 2.30
C LEU A 39 16.21 -3.64 1.96
N PRO A 40 17.09 -3.66 2.98
CA PRO A 40 18.50 -3.97 2.79
C PRO A 40 18.69 -5.26 1.97
N LEU A 41 19.69 -5.30 1.08
CA LEU A 41 19.91 -6.39 0.13
C LEU A 41 19.95 -7.78 0.78
N ASN A 42 20.52 -7.89 1.98
CA ASN A 42 20.61 -9.14 2.73
C ASN A 42 19.26 -9.65 3.27
N LEU A 43 18.21 -8.82 3.29
CA LEU A 43 16.88 -9.18 3.78
C LEU A 43 15.86 -9.41 2.64
N GLN A 44 16.14 -8.96 1.42
CA GLN A 44 15.20 -8.98 0.29
C GLN A 44 14.71 -10.39 -0.07
N LYS A 45 15.62 -11.26 -0.53
CA LYS A 45 15.27 -12.58 -1.07
C LYS A 45 14.53 -13.49 -0.08
N GLY A 46 14.78 -13.31 1.22
CA GLY A 46 14.13 -14.09 2.28
C GLY A 46 12.77 -13.54 2.71
N ALA A 47 12.36 -12.34 2.30
CA ALA A 47 11.11 -11.77 2.77
C ALA A 47 9.89 -12.54 2.25
N ARG A 48 8.89 -12.71 3.10
CA ARG A 48 7.53 -13.05 2.64
C ARG A 48 7.00 -11.90 1.81
N VAL A 49 6.36 -12.19 0.68
CA VAL A 49 5.74 -11.15 -0.16
C VAL A 49 4.25 -11.39 -0.28
N LEU A 50 3.48 -10.39 0.13
CA LEU A 50 2.07 -10.24 -0.14
C LEU A 50 1.90 -9.36 -1.38
N GLY A 51 1.01 -9.74 -2.28
CA GLY A 51 0.69 -8.96 -3.47
C GLY A 51 -0.66 -9.36 -4.04
N TYR A 52 -1.02 -8.85 -5.20
CA TYR A 52 -2.39 -8.92 -5.71
C TYR A 52 -2.48 -9.90 -6.88
N ASN A 53 -3.54 -10.70 -6.91
CA ASN A 53 -3.88 -11.48 -8.10
C ASN A 53 -4.58 -10.58 -9.15
N ASP A 54 -4.91 -11.19 -10.30
CA ASP A 54 -5.69 -10.58 -11.39
C ASP A 54 -7.05 -10.00 -10.95
N GLN A 55 -7.65 -10.54 -9.89
CA GLN A 55 -8.90 -10.07 -9.30
C GLN A 55 -8.71 -8.96 -8.25
N GLY A 56 -7.49 -8.50 -8.00
CA GLY A 56 -7.18 -7.52 -6.97
C GLY A 56 -7.32 -8.02 -5.54
N LYS A 57 -7.32 -9.34 -5.34
CA LYS A 57 -7.26 -9.97 -4.03
C LYS A 57 -5.81 -10.05 -3.57
N LEU A 58 -5.54 -9.55 -2.36
CA LEU A 58 -4.24 -9.71 -1.70
C LEU A 58 -4.02 -11.18 -1.33
N ILE A 59 -2.95 -11.76 -1.87
CA ILE A 59 -2.50 -13.15 -1.69
C ILE A 59 -1.02 -13.18 -1.31
N THR A 60 -0.53 -14.35 -0.90
CA THR A 60 0.92 -14.55 -0.71
C THR A 60 1.54 -14.93 -2.05
N LEU A 61 2.42 -14.09 -2.57
CA LEU A 61 3.18 -14.34 -3.80
C LEU A 61 4.46 -15.14 -3.52
N ARG A 62 5.04 -14.96 -2.34
CA ARG A 62 6.22 -15.70 -1.86
C ARG A 62 6.08 -15.98 -0.36
N PRO A 63 6.27 -17.22 0.12
CA PRO A 63 6.09 -17.56 1.54
C PRO A 63 7.16 -16.93 2.46
N GLY A 64 8.37 -16.70 1.95
CA GLY A 64 9.50 -16.16 2.71
C GLY A 64 10.27 -17.21 3.52
N SER A 65 11.49 -16.86 3.93
CA SER A 65 12.42 -17.66 4.74
C SER A 65 13.10 -16.86 5.86
N ASN A 66 12.80 -15.56 5.99
CA ASN A 66 13.27 -14.70 7.08
C ASN A 66 12.09 -13.97 7.75
N ASP A 67 12.41 -13.04 8.64
CA ASP A 67 11.42 -12.39 9.49
C ASP A 67 10.78 -11.13 8.89
N MET A 68 10.99 -10.86 7.59
CA MET A 68 10.40 -9.71 6.92
C MET A 68 9.15 -10.10 6.13
N ILE A 69 8.15 -9.23 6.16
CA ILE A 69 6.96 -9.29 5.31
C ILE A 69 6.92 -8.02 4.49
N CYS A 70 6.86 -8.15 3.17
CA CYS A 70 6.69 -7.07 2.22
C CYS A 70 5.30 -7.12 1.59
N VAL A 71 4.69 -5.96 1.38
CA VAL A 71 3.40 -5.78 0.73
C VAL A 71 3.65 -5.01 -0.56
N ALA A 72 3.24 -5.62 -1.66
CA ALA A 72 3.32 -5.01 -2.98
C ALA A 72 2.37 -3.82 -3.11
N ASP A 73 2.70 -2.98 -4.07
CA ASP A 73 1.91 -1.83 -4.45
C ASP A 73 0.52 -2.26 -4.94
N ASP A 74 -0.50 -1.52 -4.49
CA ASP A 74 -1.87 -1.66 -4.97
C ASP A 74 -2.10 -0.74 -6.17
N PRO A 75 -2.26 -1.25 -7.40
CA PRO A 75 -2.50 -0.42 -8.58
C PRO A 75 -3.81 0.39 -8.51
N ALA A 76 -4.75 0.02 -7.63
CA ALA A 76 -5.94 0.84 -7.36
C ALA A 76 -5.66 2.06 -6.45
N GLY A 77 -4.47 2.10 -5.83
CA GLY A 77 -4.02 3.19 -4.97
C GLY A 77 -3.60 4.43 -5.75
N LYS A 78 -3.81 5.61 -5.15
CA LYS A 78 -3.52 6.92 -5.75
C LYS A 78 -2.02 7.20 -6.00
N GLN A 79 -1.15 6.58 -5.22
CA GLN A 79 0.31 6.74 -5.29
C GLN A 79 0.97 5.37 -5.19
N PHE A 80 2.16 5.23 -5.76
CA PHE A 80 2.97 4.04 -5.54
C PHE A 80 3.39 3.93 -4.09
N HIS A 81 3.12 2.78 -3.50
CA HIS A 81 3.46 2.50 -2.12
C HIS A 81 3.80 1.03 -1.93
N VAL A 82 5.00 0.77 -1.44
CA VAL A 82 5.40 -0.55 -0.96
C VAL A 82 5.88 -0.43 0.47
N ALA A 83 5.63 -1.47 1.27
CA ALA A 83 6.01 -1.50 2.66
C ALA A 83 6.55 -2.87 3.05
N CYS A 84 7.68 -2.89 3.74
CA CYS A 84 8.20 -4.08 4.39
C CYS A 84 8.32 -3.88 5.89
N TYR A 85 7.99 -4.87 6.69
CA TYR A 85 8.05 -4.79 8.15
C TYR A 85 8.39 -6.14 8.76
N HIS A 86 8.93 -6.10 9.98
CA HIS A 86 9.20 -7.32 10.73
C HIS A 86 7.89 -8.06 11.07
N LYS A 87 7.87 -9.39 10.95
CA LYS A 87 6.68 -10.26 11.09
C LYS A 87 5.91 -10.07 12.39
N SER A 88 6.56 -9.59 13.45
CA SER A 88 5.88 -9.28 14.73
C SER A 88 4.84 -8.17 14.61
N LEU A 89 4.91 -7.31 13.59
CA LEU A 89 3.92 -6.27 13.31
C LEU A 89 2.71 -6.77 12.51
N GLU A 90 2.75 -8.01 12.01
CA GLU A 90 1.71 -8.54 11.11
C GLU A 90 0.29 -8.45 11.67
N PRO A 91 0.01 -8.78 12.95
CA PRO A 91 -1.35 -8.67 13.49
C PRO A 91 -1.93 -7.24 13.38
N PHE A 92 -1.10 -6.24 13.65
CA PHE A 92 -1.47 -4.82 13.57
C PHE A 92 -1.61 -4.34 12.11
N MET A 93 -0.68 -4.72 11.25
CA MET A 93 -0.68 -4.35 9.83
C MET A 93 -1.85 -5.01 9.07
N ALA A 94 -2.09 -6.30 9.29
CA ALA A 94 -3.22 -7.03 8.74
C ALA A 94 -4.55 -6.44 9.17
N ARG A 95 -4.67 -6.03 10.44
CA ARG A 95 -5.86 -5.34 10.94
C ARG A 95 -6.10 -4.02 10.20
N GLY A 96 -5.05 -3.24 9.97
CA GLY A 96 -5.12 -2.04 9.14
C GLY A 96 -5.66 -2.34 7.74
N ARG A 97 -5.07 -3.33 7.05
CA ARG A 97 -5.52 -3.74 5.70
C ARG A 97 -6.98 -4.19 5.68
N GLN A 98 -7.42 -4.95 6.68
CA GLN A 98 -8.82 -5.37 6.80
C GLN A 98 -9.77 -4.17 6.88
N LEU A 99 -9.44 -3.16 7.69
CA LEU A 99 -10.27 -1.97 7.86
C LEU A 99 -10.28 -1.08 6.61
N HIS A 100 -9.15 -0.99 5.90
CA HIS A 100 -9.08 -0.30 4.61
C HIS A 100 -9.91 -0.99 3.53
N ALA A 101 -9.90 -2.34 3.48
CA ALA A 101 -10.77 -3.09 2.57
C ALA A 101 -12.27 -2.84 2.83
N MET A 102 -12.63 -2.49 4.08
CA MET A 102 -13.98 -2.04 4.46
C MET A 102 -14.24 -0.55 4.18
N LYS A 103 -13.33 0.14 3.47
CA LYS A 103 -13.41 1.57 3.13
C LYS A 103 -13.61 2.49 4.34
N LYS A 104 -13.07 2.12 5.50
CA LYS A 104 -13.08 2.98 6.70
C LYS A 104 -12.19 4.21 6.47
N SER A 105 -12.57 5.35 7.06
CA SER A 105 -11.73 6.55 7.07
C SER A 105 -10.44 6.32 7.85
N LYS A 106 -9.42 7.15 7.61
CA LYS A 106 -8.14 7.08 8.32
C LYS A 106 -8.33 7.13 9.84
N GLU A 107 -9.15 8.06 10.31
CA GLU A 107 -9.46 8.27 11.73
C GLU A 107 -10.16 7.03 12.33
N ALA A 108 -11.06 6.42 11.57
CA ALA A 108 -11.75 5.20 12.00
C ALA A 108 -10.81 3.99 12.04
N VAL A 109 -9.86 3.88 11.10
CA VAL A 109 -8.81 2.86 11.11
C VAL A 109 -7.92 3.02 12.34
N ASP A 110 -7.41 4.23 12.57
CA ASP A 110 -6.46 4.53 13.64
C ASP A 110 -7.09 4.35 15.02
N SER A 111 -8.28 4.92 15.26
CA SER A 111 -9.02 4.75 16.52
C SER A 111 -9.38 3.29 16.81
N THR A 112 -9.78 2.53 15.79
CA THR A 112 -10.09 1.10 15.93
C THR A 112 -8.85 0.30 16.28
N ARG A 113 -7.74 0.50 15.59
CA ARG A 113 -6.49 -0.19 15.88
C ARG A 113 -5.96 0.16 17.27
N LEU A 114 -6.06 1.42 17.69
CA LEU A 114 -5.65 1.84 19.03
C LEU A 114 -6.52 1.19 20.11
N ARG A 115 -7.84 1.13 19.91
CA ARG A 115 -8.74 0.39 20.80
C ARG A 115 -8.36 -1.09 20.85
N ASP A 116 -8.18 -1.73 19.69
CA ASP A 116 -7.87 -3.15 19.60
C ASP A 116 -6.54 -3.48 20.33
N VAL A 117 -5.53 -2.61 20.26
CA VAL A 117 -4.29 -2.72 21.05
C VAL A 117 -4.56 -2.57 22.55
N ARG A 118 -5.30 -1.53 22.96
CA ARG A 118 -5.60 -1.27 24.39
C ARG A 118 -6.44 -2.37 25.04
N THR A 119 -7.33 -2.99 24.29
CA THR A 119 -8.16 -4.10 24.78
C THR A 119 -7.48 -5.47 24.62
N GLY A 120 -6.23 -5.52 24.16
CA GLY A 120 -5.49 -6.77 24.01
C GLY A 120 -6.03 -7.71 22.93
N ARG A 121 -6.74 -7.21 21.91
CA ARG A 121 -7.23 -8.03 20.79
C ARG A 121 -6.08 -8.72 20.05
N TYR A 122 -4.92 -8.06 20.00
CA TYR A 122 -3.65 -8.61 19.57
C TYR A 122 -2.52 -7.87 20.29
N SER A 123 -1.39 -8.53 20.47
CA SER A 123 -0.20 -7.91 21.06
C SER A 123 0.55 -7.08 20.04
N MET A 124 1.03 -5.91 20.47
CA MET A 124 2.10 -5.21 19.76
C MET A 124 3.45 -5.92 20.01
N PRO A 125 4.47 -5.72 19.16
CA PRO A 125 5.81 -6.26 19.40
C PRO A 125 6.34 -5.83 20.77
N SER A 126 6.94 -6.76 21.52
CA SER A 126 7.58 -6.48 22.81
C SER A 126 8.97 -5.82 22.67
N ARG A 127 9.51 -5.81 21.45
CA ARG A 127 10.77 -5.16 21.08
C ARG A 127 10.53 -4.22 19.91
N PRO A 128 11.37 -3.17 19.75
CA PRO A 128 11.35 -2.32 18.57
C PRO A 128 11.33 -3.13 17.28
N ALA A 129 10.46 -2.76 16.34
CA ALA A 129 10.30 -3.46 15.07
C ALA A 129 10.42 -2.49 13.90
N ALA A 130 11.29 -2.82 12.95
CA ALA A 130 11.51 -1.99 11.78
C ALA A 130 10.38 -2.10 10.76
N LEU A 131 10.09 -0.98 10.10
CA LEU A 131 9.31 -0.87 8.89
C LEU A 131 10.03 0.04 7.88
N TYR A 132 10.03 -0.38 6.63
CA TYR A 132 10.64 0.27 5.48
C TYR A 132 9.54 0.57 4.47
N GLN A 133 9.40 1.83 4.07
CA GLN A 133 8.36 2.25 3.11
C GLN A 133 8.95 3.10 2.01
N TYR A 134 8.59 2.77 0.77
CA TYR A 134 8.89 3.59 -0.40
C TYR A 134 7.58 4.15 -0.95
N PHE A 135 7.58 5.43 -1.29
CA PHE A 135 6.47 6.14 -1.93
C PHE A 135 6.93 6.77 -3.23
N ALA A 136 6.04 6.86 -4.21
CA ALA A 136 6.35 7.53 -5.46
C ALA A 136 5.07 8.00 -6.18
N PRO A 137 5.14 9.12 -6.95
CA PRO A 137 4.11 9.43 -7.94
C PRO A 137 3.91 8.26 -8.90
N ARG A 138 2.67 7.98 -9.33
CA ARG A 138 2.36 6.83 -10.20
C ARG A 138 3.11 6.86 -11.53
N ASP A 139 3.25 8.04 -12.11
CA ASP A 139 3.97 8.33 -13.35
C ASP A 139 5.50 8.24 -13.22
N SER A 140 6.02 8.09 -12.00
CA SER A 140 7.44 7.85 -11.75
C SER A 140 7.81 6.36 -11.75
N VAL A 141 6.83 5.45 -11.86
CA VAL A 141 7.04 4.01 -11.97
C VAL A 141 6.97 3.58 -13.43
N ASP A 142 8.06 3.04 -13.95
CA ASP A 142 8.09 2.54 -15.32
C ASP A 142 7.23 1.27 -15.46
N ALA A 143 6.21 1.32 -16.32
CA ALA A 143 5.24 0.24 -16.46
C ALA A 143 5.81 -1.03 -17.13
N GLY A 144 6.95 -0.94 -17.81
CA GLY A 144 7.61 -2.08 -18.47
C GLY A 144 8.58 -2.82 -17.53
N THR A 145 9.34 -2.06 -16.75
CA THR A 145 10.46 -2.55 -15.93
C THR A 145 10.13 -2.57 -14.44
N GLY A 146 9.18 -1.75 -13.99
CA GLY A 146 8.89 -1.51 -12.57
C GLY A 146 9.90 -0.61 -11.88
N ALA A 147 10.82 0.03 -12.62
CA ALA A 147 11.79 0.95 -12.05
C ALA A 147 11.08 2.18 -11.47
N VAL A 148 11.36 2.50 -10.21
CA VAL A 148 10.78 3.65 -9.50
C VAL A 148 11.78 4.80 -9.52
N ARG A 149 11.41 5.93 -10.15
CA ARG A 149 12.20 7.16 -10.14
C ARG A 149 11.77 8.04 -8.98
N ALA A 150 12.72 8.74 -8.35
CA ALA A 150 12.44 9.72 -7.29
C ALA A 150 11.59 9.17 -6.12
N ALA A 151 11.85 7.92 -5.71
CA ALA A 151 11.19 7.33 -4.55
C ALA A 151 11.50 8.15 -3.28
N GLN A 152 10.46 8.40 -2.49
CA GLN A 152 10.56 8.93 -1.14
C GLN A 152 10.64 7.78 -0.15
N TYR A 153 11.50 7.94 0.84
CA TYR A 153 11.82 6.89 1.80
C TYR A 153 11.32 7.27 3.19
N LEU A 154 10.62 6.35 3.85
CA LEU A 154 10.25 6.48 5.25
C LEU A 154 10.63 5.20 6.00
N TYR A 155 11.61 5.33 6.88
CA TYR A 155 12.01 4.27 7.79
C TYR A 155 11.42 4.55 9.16
N VAL A 156 10.72 3.56 9.71
CA VAL A 156 10.04 3.68 11.02
C VAL A 156 10.53 2.56 11.92
N VAL A 157 10.79 2.91 13.17
CA VAL A 157 10.97 1.93 14.23
C VAL A 157 9.71 1.97 15.10
N TYR A 158 8.88 0.92 15.02
CA TYR A 158 7.73 0.79 15.91
C TYR A 158 8.21 0.47 17.32
N THR A 159 8.02 1.42 18.23
CA THR A 159 8.31 1.29 19.67
C THR A 159 7.03 1.46 20.49
N PRO A 160 6.20 0.42 20.62
CA PRO A 160 4.94 0.51 21.36
C PRO A 160 5.15 1.02 22.79
N TYR A 161 4.29 1.95 23.22
CA TYR A 161 4.30 2.56 24.56
C TYR A 161 5.54 3.40 24.91
N ALA A 162 6.44 3.63 23.95
CA ALA A 162 7.51 4.59 24.16
C ALA A 162 6.95 6.00 24.38
N THR A 163 7.70 6.78 25.14
CA THR A 163 7.47 8.19 25.45
C THR A 163 8.77 8.97 25.30
N HIS A 164 8.70 10.30 25.28
CA HIS A 164 9.89 11.15 25.38
C HIS A 164 10.76 10.74 26.59
N ALA A 165 10.17 10.52 27.77
CA ALA A 165 10.93 10.11 28.96
C ALA A 165 11.69 8.78 28.79
N SER A 166 11.15 7.82 28.03
CA SER A 166 11.81 6.52 27.81
C SER A 166 12.85 6.52 26.68
N THR A 167 12.81 7.49 25.77
CA THR A 167 13.60 7.46 24.51
C THR A 167 14.44 8.72 24.25
N GLY A 168 14.11 9.84 24.88
CA GLY A 168 14.66 11.16 24.57
C GLY A 168 14.17 11.75 23.23
N MET A 169 13.24 11.09 22.52
CA MET A 169 12.71 11.58 21.24
C MET A 169 11.64 12.66 21.45
N SER A 170 11.62 13.65 20.56
CA SER A 170 10.62 14.72 20.57
C SER A 170 9.21 14.16 20.32
N GLU A 171 8.22 14.65 21.07
CA GLU A 171 6.79 14.37 20.82
C GLU A 171 6.21 15.22 19.66
N THR A 172 7.02 16.13 19.13
CA THR A 172 6.69 16.93 17.96
C THR A 172 7.67 16.64 16.82
N PRO A 173 7.22 16.67 15.55
CA PRO A 173 8.09 16.47 14.41
C PRO A 173 9.27 17.45 14.41
N VAL A 174 10.47 16.92 14.18
CA VAL A 174 11.70 17.69 14.00
C VAL A 174 12.19 17.47 12.58
N ASP A 175 12.45 18.54 11.83
CA ASP A 175 12.92 18.43 10.46
C ASP A 175 14.28 17.69 10.40
N GLY A 176 14.35 16.64 9.59
CA GLY A 176 15.51 15.75 9.50
C GLY A 176 15.86 14.93 10.75
N GLY A 177 15.11 15.06 11.85
CA GLY A 177 15.37 14.39 13.13
C GLY A 177 14.36 13.30 13.48
N PRO A 178 14.61 12.50 14.55
CA PRO A 178 13.63 11.54 15.06
C PRO A 178 12.56 12.21 15.91
N TRP A 179 11.33 11.70 15.82
CA TRP A 179 10.21 12.04 16.70
C TRP A 179 9.36 10.78 16.98
N ILE A 180 8.53 10.86 18.02
CA ILE A 180 7.59 9.80 18.43
C ILE A 180 6.14 10.29 18.41
#